data_AF-A0A7C4ZXI5-F1
#
_entry.id   AF-A0A7C4ZXI5-F1
#
_cell.length_a   1.000
_cell.length_b   1.000
_cell.length_c   1.000
_cell.angle_alpha   90.00
_cell.angle_beta   90.00
_cell.angle_gamma   90.00
#
_symmetry.space_group_name_H-M   'P 1'
#
loop_
_entity.id
_entity.type
_entity.pdbx_description
1 polymer ?
#
loop_
_entity_poly.entity_id
_entity_poly.type
_entity_poly.pdbx_seq_one_letter_code
_entity_poly.pdbx_strand_id
1 'polypeptide(L)'
;MFLISSRELGRLLTRFRRLYSGCSVSEELRGWNWSNDLLSPPVDNLFLGVSEVANRYCPNYRDVYLRRVANIPAPVTIKTVRGWVYHALCSEFPGLVRGRLYSHGLMRGCDLFRILSDERDGFVDSIFKRYGVEKYVSGSDYDSLRSDSSILFDFLALNVSARLDEIISELSYPKVENVVGRLMPEFEEKIVDGRFLGLSRELRVDVFMDNRLVIDVKTGDVRDFHKYTLAGYALAIEADLEVPVDYGVILYLAVKDGFVKVKSDLYFIDDALRREFIEVRDKAFDVIQVGEDPGYPPSCPDYCIYYDYCKARRVGGRG
;
A
#
# COMPACT_ATOMS: atom_id res chain seq x y z
N MET A 1 1.15 14.46 -6.46
CA MET A 1 1.71 13.14 -6.13
C MET A 1 2.86 12.83 -7.11
N PHE A 2 3.97 12.21 -6.67
CA PHE A 2 5.13 11.91 -7.57
C PHE A 2 4.91 10.71 -8.48
N LEU A 3 3.93 9.88 -8.14
CA LEU A 3 3.56 8.67 -8.88
C LEU A 3 2.39 8.91 -9.84
N ILE A 4 1.53 9.90 -9.57
CA ILE A 4 0.41 10.28 -10.44
C ILE A 4 0.34 11.79 -10.58
N SER A 5 0.11 12.26 -11.80
CA SER A 5 -0.28 13.65 -12.04
C SER A 5 -1.51 14.03 -11.20
N SER A 6 -1.37 15.05 -10.34
CA SER A 6 -2.48 15.57 -9.53
C SER A 6 -3.65 16.05 -10.39
N ARG A 7 -3.35 16.59 -11.57
CA ARG A 7 -4.36 17.04 -12.54
C ARG A 7 -5.13 15.88 -13.16
N GLU A 8 -4.45 14.78 -13.46
CA GLU A 8 -5.08 13.57 -14.01
C GLU A 8 -5.94 12.88 -12.96
N LEU A 9 -5.40 12.70 -11.74
CA LEU A 9 -6.14 12.16 -10.62
C LEU A 9 -7.39 13.01 -10.30
N GLY A 10 -7.25 14.34 -10.25
CA GLY A 10 -8.38 15.24 -10.03
C GLY A 10 -9.47 15.12 -11.11
N ARG A 11 -9.09 14.96 -12.39
CA ARG A 11 -10.05 14.74 -13.50
C ARG A 11 -10.75 13.39 -13.38
N LEU A 12 -10.00 12.33 -13.06
CA LEU A 12 -10.53 10.98 -12.87
C LEU A 12 -11.51 10.95 -11.70
N LEU A 13 -11.16 11.53 -10.55
CA LEU A 13 -12.02 11.66 -9.39
C LEU A 13 -13.28 12.46 -9.71
N THR A 14 -13.17 13.57 -10.43
CA THR A 14 -14.34 14.37 -10.82
C THR A 14 -15.29 13.54 -11.69
N ARG A 15 -14.76 12.76 -12.63
CA ARG A 15 -15.56 11.87 -13.47
C ARG A 15 -16.21 10.77 -12.65
N PHE A 16 -15.48 10.13 -11.75
CA PHE A 16 -16.01 9.08 -10.87
C PHE A 16 -17.09 9.60 -9.93
N ARG A 17 -16.87 10.73 -9.27
CA ARG A 17 -17.87 11.37 -8.40
C ARG A 17 -19.16 11.70 -9.14
N ARG A 18 -19.08 12.04 -10.43
CA ARG A 18 -20.28 12.22 -11.28
C ARG A 18 -20.96 10.90 -11.64
N LEU A 19 -20.19 9.85 -11.91
CA LEU A 19 -20.75 8.52 -12.21
C LEU A 19 -21.49 7.93 -11.01
N TYR A 20 -20.98 8.17 -9.80
CA TYR A 20 -21.51 7.63 -8.55
C TYR A 20 -22.27 8.68 -7.71
N SER A 21 -22.68 9.81 -8.28
CA SER A 21 -23.31 10.91 -7.52
C SER A 21 -24.65 10.56 -6.87
N GLY A 22 -25.28 9.45 -7.31
CA GLY A 22 -26.52 8.91 -6.71
C GLY A 22 -26.29 7.62 -5.92
N CYS A 23 -25.05 7.14 -5.82
CA CYS A 23 -24.70 5.97 -5.04
C CYS A 23 -24.26 6.44 -3.64
N SER A 24 -25.00 6.03 -2.62
CA SER A 24 -24.60 6.21 -1.23
C SER A 24 -24.16 4.87 -0.65
N VAL A 25 -23.13 4.91 0.19
CA VAL A 25 -22.81 3.78 1.06
C VAL A 25 -23.80 3.77 2.21
N SER A 26 -24.35 2.60 2.51
CA SER A 26 -25.28 2.42 3.64
C SER A 26 -24.61 2.74 4.97
N GLU A 27 -25.29 3.46 5.86
CA GLU A 27 -24.77 3.85 7.17
C GLU A 27 -24.40 2.64 8.06
N GLU A 28 -25.05 1.49 7.87
CA GLU A 28 -24.71 0.24 8.56
C GLU A 28 -23.34 -0.32 8.17
N LEU A 29 -22.81 0.06 7.00
CA LEU A 29 -21.52 -0.37 6.49
C LEU A 29 -20.44 0.71 6.63
N ARG A 30 -20.73 1.82 7.31
CA ARG A 30 -19.73 2.85 7.58
C ARG A 30 -18.89 2.46 8.77
N GLY A 31 -17.58 2.68 8.70
CA GLY A 31 -16.64 2.28 9.76
C GLY A 31 -16.97 2.85 11.15
N TRP A 32 -17.54 4.07 11.23
CA TRP A 32 -18.00 4.65 12.51
C TRP A 32 -19.17 3.89 13.16
N ASN A 33 -19.85 3.02 12.43
CA ASN A 33 -20.92 2.17 12.95
C ASN A 33 -20.39 0.83 13.48
N TRP A 34 -19.15 0.82 13.97
CA TRP A 34 -18.46 -0.37 14.50
C TRP A 34 -19.16 -1.03 15.70
N SER A 35 -20.13 -0.37 16.31
CA SER A 35 -20.95 -0.94 17.39
C SER A 35 -21.99 -1.96 16.91
N ASN A 36 -22.23 -2.06 15.61
CA ASN A 36 -23.15 -3.04 15.05
C ASN A 36 -22.50 -4.43 14.87
N ASP A 37 -23.34 -5.46 14.77
CA ASP A 37 -22.91 -6.86 14.70
C ASP A 37 -22.03 -7.16 13.46
N LEU A 38 -22.22 -6.43 12.34
CA LEU A 38 -21.46 -6.66 11.11
C LEU A 38 -20.02 -6.14 11.21
N LEU A 39 -19.83 -5.00 11.87
CA LEU A 39 -18.55 -4.30 11.89
C LEU A 39 -17.75 -4.54 13.17
N SER A 40 -18.42 -4.87 14.27
CA SER A 40 -17.76 -5.18 15.53
C SER A 40 -16.72 -6.31 15.39
N PRO A 41 -15.69 -6.35 16.24
CA PRO A 41 -14.65 -7.36 16.16
C PRO A 41 -15.26 -8.76 16.39
N PRO A 42 -14.98 -9.76 15.52
CA PRO A 42 -15.51 -11.12 15.73
C PRO A 42 -14.97 -11.81 16.99
N VAL A 43 -13.76 -11.43 17.41
CA VAL A 43 -13.07 -12.00 18.58
C VAL A 43 -12.41 -10.89 19.39
N ASP A 44 -12.65 -10.89 20.70
CA ASP A 44 -12.06 -9.93 21.62
C ASP A 44 -10.54 -10.06 21.71
N ASN A 45 -9.85 -8.93 21.75
CA ASN A 45 -8.39 -8.81 21.93
C ASN A 45 -7.53 -9.50 20.86
N LEU A 46 -8.12 -9.91 19.72
CA LEU A 46 -7.40 -10.39 18.56
C LEU A 46 -7.48 -9.36 17.43
N PHE A 47 -6.33 -8.97 16.91
CA PHE A 47 -6.24 -7.93 15.87
C PHE A 47 -5.44 -8.41 14.67
N LEU A 48 -5.96 -8.13 13.46
CA LEU A 48 -5.34 -8.47 12.19
C LEU A 48 -4.94 -7.22 11.41
N GLY A 49 -3.83 -7.28 10.68
CA GLY A 49 -3.49 -6.20 9.74
C GLY A 49 -4.44 -6.21 8.54
N VAL A 50 -4.71 -5.05 7.93
CA VAL A 50 -5.52 -4.99 6.69
C VAL A 50 -4.94 -5.88 5.61
N SER A 51 -3.61 -5.87 5.43
CA SER A 51 -2.93 -6.72 4.44
C SER A 51 -3.01 -8.21 4.77
N GLU A 52 -3.14 -8.58 6.04
CA GLU A 52 -3.28 -9.98 6.45
C GLU A 52 -4.68 -10.53 6.13
N VAL A 53 -5.69 -9.69 6.24
CA VAL A 53 -7.08 -10.00 5.89
C VAL A 53 -7.28 -9.95 4.37
N ALA A 54 -6.91 -8.82 3.75
CA ALA A 54 -7.19 -8.50 2.36
C ALA A 54 -6.37 -9.34 1.36
N ASN A 55 -5.14 -9.75 1.72
CA ASN A 55 -4.30 -10.50 0.79
C ASN A 55 -4.70 -11.98 0.74
N ARG A 56 -5.65 -12.29 -0.14
CA ARG A 56 -6.22 -13.62 -0.37
C ARG A 56 -5.30 -14.55 -1.17
N TYR A 57 -4.10 -14.81 -0.65
CA TYR A 57 -3.15 -15.70 -1.32
C TYR A 57 -3.60 -17.17 -1.29
N CYS A 58 -4.42 -17.57 -0.31
CA CYS A 58 -5.03 -18.89 -0.26
C CYS A 58 -6.58 -18.83 -0.21
N PRO A 59 -7.30 -19.48 -1.15
CA PRO A 59 -8.77 -19.53 -1.12
C PRO A 59 -9.35 -20.11 0.18
N ASN A 60 -8.69 -21.11 0.76
CA ASN A 60 -9.14 -21.78 1.99
C ASN A 60 -8.58 -21.12 3.26
N TYR A 61 -7.99 -19.92 3.20
CA TYR A 61 -7.41 -19.23 4.36
C TYR A 61 -6.27 -20.00 5.07
N ARG A 62 -5.72 -21.02 4.43
CA ARG A 62 -4.64 -21.78 5.03
C ARG A 62 -3.37 -20.95 5.25
N ASP A 63 -3.16 -19.91 4.44
CA ASP A 63 -2.11 -18.92 4.67
C ASP A 63 -2.27 -18.18 6.01
N VAL A 64 -3.50 -17.86 6.41
CA VAL A 64 -3.82 -17.29 7.73
C VAL A 64 -3.55 -18.32 8.82
N TYR A 65 -4.07 -19.55 8.67
CA TYR A 65 -3.83 -20.65 9.62
C TYR A 65 -2.32 -20.89 9.85
N LEU A 66 -1.55 -21.04 8.76
CA LEU A 66 -0.13 -21.30 8.83
C LEU A 66 0.61 -20.19 9.57
N ARG A 67 0.25 -18.92 9.33
CA ARG A 67 0.88 -17.76 9.97
C ARG A 67 0.50 -17.62 11.44
N ARG A 68 -0.80 -17.66 11.76
CA ARG A 68 -1.35 -17.23 13.06
C ARG A 68 -1.59 -18.38 14.04
N VAL A 69 -1.82 -19.60 13.55
CA VAL A 69 -2.10 -20.77 14.40
C VAL A 69 -0.88 -21.69 14.45
N ALA A 70 -0.38 -22.11 13.29
CA ALA A 70 0.77 -23.01 13.23
C ALA A 70 2.13 -22.30 13.39
N ASN A 71 2.14 -20.96 13.47
CA ASN A 71 3.33 -20.12 13.66
C ASN A 71 4.45 -20.38 12.62
N ILE A 72 4.06 -20.66 11.39
CA ILE A 72 4.98 -20.86 10.26
C ILE A 72 5.16 -19.51 9.56
N PRO A 73 6.38 -18.96 9.52
CA PRO A 73 6.63 -17.70 8.86
C PRO A 73 6.45 -17.83 7.35
N ALA A 74 5.95 -16.76 6.72
CA ALA A 74 5.87 -16.70 5.26
C ALA A 74 7.28 -16.75 4.65
N PRO A 75 7.51 -17.58 3.62
CA PRO A 75 8.76 -17.56 2.88
C PRO A 75 9.06 -16.18 2.31
N VAL A 76 10.29 -15.70 2.49
CA VAL A 76 10.75 -14.45 1.89
C VAL A 76 11.21 -14.73 0.47
N THR A 77 10.54 -14.12 -0.50
CA THR A 77 10.88 -14.26 -1.92
C THR A 77 11.53 -12.99 -2.44
N ILE A 78 12.20 -13.05 -3.58
CA ILE A 78 12.71 -11.85 -4.28
C ILE A 78 11.61 -10.83 -4.55
N LYS A 79 10.38 -11.28 -4.88
CA LYS A 79 9.22 -10.40 -5.08
C LYS A 79 8.86 -9.66 -3.79
N THR A 80 8.93 -10.36 -2.65
CA THR A 80 8.69 -9.79 -1.32
C THR A 80 9.73 -8.71 -1.00
N VAL A 81 11.01 -9.02 -1.19
CA VAL A 81 12.13 -8.10 -0.91
C VAL A 81 12.07 -6.87 -1.80
N ARG A 82 11.83 -7.06 -3.10
CA ARG A 82 11.59 -5.95 -4.04
C ARG A 82 10.45 -5.07 -3.56
N GLY A 83 9.37 -5.68 -3.08
CA GLY A 83 8.22 -4.95 -2.57
C GLY A 83 8.55 -4.07 -1.37
N TRP A 84 9.32 -4.58 -0.41
CA TRP A 84 9.81 -3.80 0.74
C TRP A 84 10.67 -2.62 0.30
N VAL A 85 11.64 -2.86 -0.58
CA VAL A 85 12.57 -1.83 -1.06
C VAL A 85 11.82 -0.73 -1.81
N TYR A 86 10.92 -1.08 -2.74
CA TYR A 86 10.17 -0.09 -3.51
C TYR A 86 9.19 0.70 -2.63
N HIS A 87 8.52 0.03 -1.69
CA HIS A 87 7.62 0.72 -0.76
C HIS A 87 8.39 1.72 0.11
N ALA A 88 9.52 1.29 0.69
CA ALA A 88 10.39 2.17 1.47
C ALA A 88 10.95 3.34 0.65
N LEU A 89 11.35 3.11 -0.61
CA LEU A 89 11.75 4.19 -1.51
C LEU A 89 10.62 5.21 -1.67
N CYS A 90 9.40 4.77 -1.95
CA CYS A 90 8.26 5.67 -2.15
C CYS A 90 7.83 6.40 -0.87
N SER A 91 7.87 5.75 0.30
CA SER A 91 7.42 6.34 1.56
C SER A 91 8.46 7.27 2.20
N GLU A 92 9.76 6.99 2.02
CA GLU A 92 10.85 7.78 2.61
C GLU A 92 11.33 8.92 1.70
N PHE A 93 11.22 8.77 0.38
CA PHE A 93 11.64 9.80 -0.58
C PHE A 93 11.02 11.18 -0.32
N PRO A 94 9.75 11.31 0.11
CA PRO A 94 9.19 12.59 0.52
C PRO A 94 9.94 13.29 1.65
N GLY A 95 10.41 12.53 2.64
CA GLY A 95 11.23 13.07 3.73
C GLY A 95 12.55 13.65 3.23
N LEU A 96 13.19 12.97 2.27
CA LEU A 96 14.43 13.42 1.65
C LEU A 96 14.25 14.79 0.96
N VAL A 97 13.24 14.91 0.10
CA VAL A 97 12.95 16.16 -0.62
C VAL A 97 12.64 17.31 0.34
N ARG A 98 11.76 17.08 1.35
CA ARG A 98 11.44 18.08 2.37
C ARG A 98 12.71 18.55 3.07
N GLY A 99 13.57 17.63 3.49
CA GLY A 99 14.86 17.94 4.12
C GLY A 99 15.73 18.85 3.25
N ARG A 100 15.78 18.64 1.93
CA ARG A 100 16.54 19.49 1.01
C ARG A 100 15.94 20.87 0.80
N LEU A 101 14.63 20.96 0.61
CA LEU A 101 13.95 22.25 0.47
C LEU A 101 14.03 23.11 1.73
N TYR A 102 13.92 22.52 2.92
CA TYR A 102 14.05 23.26 4.19
C TYR A 102 15.48 23.69 4.48
N SER A 103 16.49 22.88 4.10
CA SER A 103 17.89 23.21 4.38
C SER A 103 18.49 24.23 3.41
N HIS A 104 18.14 24.16 2.13
CA HIS A 104 18.73 25.01 1.09
C HIS A 104 17.81 26.16 0.66
N GLY A 105 16.55 26.16 1.10
CA GLY A 105 15.54 27.11 0.66
C GLY A 105 14.97 26.78 -0.72
N LEU A 106 14.28 27.75 -1.31
CA LEU A 106 13.74 27.62 -2.67
C LEU A 106 14.87 27.54 -3.69
N MET A 107 14.77 26.57 -4.58
CA MET A 107 15.73 26.32 -5.65
C MET A 107 14.99 25.94 -6.93
N ARG A 108 15.70 25.95 -8.05
CA ARG A 108 15.15 25.44 -9.31
C ARG A 108 15.06 23.91 -9.26
N GLY A 109 14.12 23.34 -9.99
CA GLY A 109 13.95 21.91 -10.16
C GLY A 109 15.23 21.22 -10.62
N CYS A 110 15.97 21.84 -11.55
CA CYS A 110 17.25 21.31 -12.02
C CYS A 110 18.32 21.25 -10.92
N ASP A 111 18.33 22.19 -9.99
CA ASP A 111 19.26 22.21 -8.86
C ASP A 111 18.87 21.14 -7.83
N LEU A 112 17.57 21.00 -7.54
CA LEU A 112 17.05 19.92 -6.70
C LEU A 112 17.38 18.54 -7.28
N PHE A 113 17.23 18.37 -8.60
CA PHE A 113 17.49 17.09 -9.25
C PHE A 113 18.95 16.66 -9.10
N ARG A 114 19.89 17.59 -9.26
CA ARG A 114 21.33 17.31 -9.07
C ARG A 114 21.61 16.86 -7.65
N ILE A 115 21.11 17.61 -6.66
CA ILE A 115 21.28 17.26 -5.24
C ILE A 115 20.73 15.86 -4.94
N LEU A 116 19.52 15.56 -5.40
CA LEU A 116 18.92 14.24 -5.18
C LEU A 116 19.70 13.13 -5.89
N SER A 117 20.15 13.38 -7.12
CA SER A 117 20.93 12.41 -7.91
C SER A 117 22.26 12.06 -7.23
N ASP A 118 22.94 13.05 -6.66
CA ASP A 118 24.19 12.87 -5.91
C ASP A 118 23.99 12.03 -4.64
N GLU A 119 22.78 12.05 -4.07
CA GLU A 119 22.42 11.30 -2.85
C GLU A 119 21.77 9.94 -3.11
N ARG A 120 21.45 9.63 -4.38
CA ARG A 120 20.73 8.41 -4.77
C ARG A 120 21.36 7.17 -4.17
N ASP A 121 22.66 6.99 -4.37
CA ASP A 121 23.30 5.74 -4.01
C ASP A 121 23.34 5.55 -2.51
N GLY A 122 23.66 6.61 -1.75
CA GLY A 122 23.58 6.59 -0.29
C GLY A 122 22.17 6.30 0.22
N PHE A 123 21.14 6.87 -0.41
CA PHE A 123 19.75 6.63 -0.03
C PHE A 123 19.31 5.18 -0.29
N VAL A 124 19.55 4.66 -1.50
CA VAL A 124 19.19 3.29 -1.86
C VAL A 124 19.95 2.28 -1.01
N ASP A 125 21.27 2.47 -0.83
CA ASP A 125 22.10 1.57 -0.02
C ASP A 125 21.65 1.55 1.44
N SER A 126 21.19 2.68 1.98
CA SER A 126 20.64 2.76 3.34
C SER A 126 19.39 1.89 3.51
N ILE A 127 18.51 1.85 2.51
CA ILE A 127 17.31 1.00 2.50
C ILE A 127 17.73 -0.47 2.39
N PHE A 128 18.64 -0.80 1.47
CA PHE A 128 19.11 -2.17 1.26
C PHE A 128 19.73 -2.75 2.53
N LYS A 129 20.57 -1.95 3.22
CA LYS A 129 21.17 -2.31 4.50
C LYS A 129 20.12 -2.53 5.59
N ARG A 130 19.14 -1.63 5.71
CA ARG A 130 18.10 -1.69 6.74
C ARG A 130 17.24 -2.94 6.63
N TYR A 131 16.84 -3.30 5.41
CA TYR A 131 16.06 -4.51 5.15
C TYR A 131 16.91 -5.79 5.03
N GLY A 132 18.24 -5.65 5.06
CA GLY A 132 19.17 -6.78 4.94
C GLY A 132 18.98 -7.55 3.63
N VAL A 133 18.85 -6.84 2.51
CA VAL A 133 18.51 -7.40 1.19
C VAL A 133 19.43 -8.55 0.79
N GLU A 134 20.74 -8.43 1.10
CA GLU A 134 21.77 -9.45 0.81
C GLU A 134 21.51 -10.81 1.49
N LYS A 135 20.68 -10.85 2.54
CA LYS A 135 20.29 -12.10 3.21
C LYS A 135 19.32 -12.94 2.37
N TYR A 136 18.64 -12.31 1.41
CA TYR A 136 17.52 -12.90 0.68
C TYR A 136 17.72 -12.89 -0.84
N VAL A 137 18.53 -11.97 -1.35
CA VAL A 137 18.76 -11.76 -2.78
C VAL A 137 20.27 -11.65 -3.01
N SER A 138 20.80 -12.38 -3.99
CA SER A 138 22.24 -12.44 -4.28
C SER A 138 22.53 -12.53 -5.78
N GLY A 139 23.77 -12.26 -6.18
CA GLY A 139 24.21 -12.35 -7.57
C GLY A 139 23.46 -11.38 -8.50
N SER A 140 23.13 -11.85 -9.71
CA SER A 140 22.46 -11.03 -10.74
C SER A 140 21.14 -10.42 -10.29
N ASP A 141 20.41 -11.12 -9.40
CA ASP A 141 19.13 -10.64 -8.89
C ASP A 141 19.31 -9.44 -7.95
N TYR A 142 20.41 -9.41 -7.18
CA TYR A 142 20.74 -8.28 -6.33
C TYR A 142 21.09 -7.06 -7.17
N ASP A 143 21.94 -7.25 -8.18
CA ASP A 143 22.36 -6.20 -9.10
C ASP A 143 21.16 -5.62 -9.88
N SER A 144 20.26 -6.50 -10.35
CA SER A 144 19.02 -6.10 -11.02
C SER A 144 18.11 -5.29 -10.09
N LEU A 145 17.89 -5.77 -8.86
CA LEU A 145 17.05 -5.05 -7.89
C LEU A 145 17.65 -3.68 -7.54
N ARG A 146 18.98 -3.60 -7.36
CA ARG A 146 19.69 -2.35 -7.07
C ARG A 146 19.62 -1.37 -8.23
N SER A 147 19.76 -1.86 -9.46
CA SER A 147 19.60 -1.07 -10.68
C SER A 147 18.17 -0.53 -10.80
N ASP A 148 17.17 -1.39 -10.63
CA ASP A 148 15.77 -0.98 -10.68
C ASP A 148 15.43 0.05 -9.59
N SER A 149 15.98 -0.11 -8.38
CA SER A 149 15.83 0.87 -7.30
C SER A 149 16.41 2.23 -7.65
N SER A 150 17.57 2.29 -8.32
CA SER A 150 18.12 3.54 -8.83
C SER A 150 17.23 4.16 -9.90
N ILE A 151 16.71 3.35 -10.84
CA ILE A 151 15.79 3.82 -11.88
C ILE A 151 14.52 4.42 -11.27
N LEU A 152 13.97 3.75 -10.26
CA LEU A 152 12.81 4.25 -9.54
C LEU A 152 13.12 5.57 -8.82
N PHE A 153 14.27 5.66 -8.15
CA PHE A 153 14.69 6.89 -7.50
C PHE A 153 14.83 8.05 -8.50
N ASP A 154 15.52 7.83 -9.62
CA ASP A 154 15.73 8.84 -10.65
C ASP A 154 14.40 9.32 -11.24
N PHE A 155 13.45 8.40 -11.47
CA PHE A 155 12.10 8.74 -11.88
C PHE A 155 11.39 9.64 -10.86
N LEU A 156 11.46 9.31 -9.57
CA LEU A 156 10.86 10.13 -8.51
C LEU A 156 11.52 11.52 -8.44
N ALA A 157 12.85 11.57 -8.51
CA ALA A 157 13.67 12.79 -8.52
C ALA A 157 13.32 13.71 -9.70
N LEU A 158 13.23 13.16 -10.91
CA LEU A 158 12.84 13.94 -12.09
C LEU A 158 11.42 14.51 -11.95
N ASN A 159 10.46 13.70 -11.50
CA ASN A 159 9.08 14.14 -11.35
C ASN A 159 8.93 15.24 -10.28
N VAL A 160 9.57 15.09 -9.12
CA VAL A 160 9.49 16.10 -8.06
C VAL A 160 10.16 17.41 -8.48
N SER A 161 11.30 17.33 -9.17
CA SER A 161 12.01 18.49 -9.67
C SER A 161 11.23 19.24 -10.74
N ALA A 162 10.64 18.54 -11.71
CA ALA A 162 9.79 19.16 -12.73
C ALA A 162 8.57 19.84 -12.09
N ARG A 163 7.96 19.18 -11.10
CA ARG A 163 6.79 19.71 -10.39
C ARG A 163 7.12 20.91 -9.51
N LEU A 164 8.33 20.96 -8.93
CA LEU A 164 8.83 22.11 -8.18
C LEU A 164 8.85 23.37 -9.05
N ASP A 165 9.45 23.30 -10.24
CA ASP A 165 9.52 24.44 -11.16
C ASP A 165 8.11 24.87 -11.63
N GLU A 166 7.22 23.92 -11.91
CA GLU A 166 5.82 24.21 -12.25
C GLU A 166 5.13 25.01 -11.14
N ILE A 167 5.22 24.54 -9.88
CA ILE A 167 4.61 25.22 -8.73
C ILE A 167 5.22 26.61 -8.50
N ILE A 168 6.54 26.73 -8.58
CA ILE A 168 7.22 28.03 -8.41
C ILE A 168 6.74 29.01 -9.49
N SER A 169 6.57 28.55 -10.73
CA SER A 169 6.12 29.40 -11.85
C SER A 169 4.68 29.91 -11.70
N GLU A 170 3.82 29.19 -10.97
CA GLU A 170 2.43 29.58 -10.71
C GLU A 170 2.29 30.60 -9.55
N LEU A 171 3.31 30.72 -8.70
CA LEU A 171 3.23 31.51 -7.46
C LEU A 171 3.84 32.91 -7.64
N SER A 172 3.07 33.95 -7.30
CA SER A 172 3.58 35.33 -7.32
C SER A 172 4.66 35.58 -6.26
N TYR A 173 4.56 34.92 -5.10
CA TYR A 173 5.50 35.07 -3.98
C TYR A 173 5.72 33.69 -3.32
N PRO A 174 6.56 32.83 -3.92
CA PRO A 174 6.78 31.49 -3.39
C PRO A 174 7.55 31.57 -2.05
N LYS A 175 7.08 30.81 -1.07
CA LYS A 175 7.79 30.50 0.20
C LYS A 175 7.98 29.00 0.29
N VAL A 176 9.03 28.55 0.96
CA VAL A 176 9.36 27.11 1.07
C VAL A 176 8.17 26.32 1.60
N GLU A 177 7.51 26.82 2.65
CA GLU A 177 6.37 26.16 3.29
C GLU A 177 5.20 25.99 2.31
N ASN A 178 4.89 27.06 1.56
CA ASN A 178 3.81 27.05 0.57
C ASN A 178 4.10 26.09 -0.60
N VAL A 179 5.36 26.04 -1.03
CA VAL A 179 5.81 25.17 -2.12
C VAL A 179 5.79 23.71 -1.66
N VAL A 180 6.36 23.40 -0.49
CA VAL A 180 6.35 22.05 0.10
C VAL A 180 4.93 21.55 0.28
N GLY A 181 4.03 22.38 0.83
CA GLY A 181 2.62 22.02 1.00
C GLY A 181 1.89 21.71 -0.32
N ARG A 182 2.28 22.33 -1.44
CA ARG A 182 1.72 22.03 -2.77
C ARG A 182 2.41 20.87 -3.49
N LEU A 183 3.70 20.67 -3.23
CA LEU A 183 4.51 19.62 -3.85
C LEU A 183 4.16 18.26 -3.24
N MET A 184 3.95 18.24 -1.92
CA MET A 184 3.75 17.04 -1.10
C MET A 184 2.53 17.13 -0.18
N PRO A 185 1.32 17.50 -0.67
CA PRO A 185 0.16 17.70 0.20
C PRO A 185 -0.31 16.43 0.92
N GLU A 186 0.11 15.24 0.44
CA GLU A 186 -0.59 13.97 0.71
C GLU A 186 0.35 12.83 1.14
N PHE A 187 1.67 13.07 1.22
CA PHE A 187 2.65 12.05 1.63
C PHE A 187 2.97 12.15 3.12
N GLU A 188 1.95 11.91 3.93
CA GLU A 188 2.07 11.53 5.32
C GLU A 188 1.37 10.19 5.48
N GLU A 189 2.13 9.13 5.77
CA GLU A 189 1.54 7.87 6.22
C GLU A 189 0.63 8.17 7.41
N LYS A 190 -0.66 7.90 7.28
CA LYS A 190 -1.59 8.07 8.40
C LYS A 190 -1.61 6.79 9.21
N ILE A 191 -1.43 6.94 10.52
CA ILE A 191 -1.63 5.87 11.49
C ILE A 191 -3.08 5.96 11.95
N VAL A 192 -3.81 4.85 11.82
CA VAL A 192 -5.24 4.76 12.10
C VAL A 192 -5.51 3.61 13.08
N ASP A 193 -6.36 3.86 14.08
CA ASP A 193 -6.76 2.83 15.04
C ASP A 193 -7.90 1.95 14.50
N GLY A 194 -7.55 0.73 14.09
CA GLY A 194 -8.51 -0.23 13.55
C GLY A 194 -9.18 -1.15 14.58
N ARG A 195 -8.91 -0.99 15.88
CA ARG A 195 -9.29 -1.98 16.90
C ARG A 195 -10.79 -2.22 17.00
N PHE A 196 -11.61 -1.19 16.80
CA PHE A 196 -13.07 -1.32 16.82
C PHE A 196 -13.63 -2.22 15.71
N LEU A 197 -12.81 -2.57 14.72
CA LEU A 197 -13.19 -3.46 13.62
C LEU A 197 -12.46 -4.81 13.69
N GLY A 198 -11.75 -5.11 14.77
CA GLY A 198 -10.86 -6.28 14.86
C GLY A 198 -9.56 -6.11 14.06
N LEU A 199 -9.23 -4.89 13.64
CA LEU A 199 -8.00 -4.61 12.91
C LEU A 199 -6.91 -4.07 13.85
N SER A 200 -5.66 -4.07 13.38
CA SER A 200 -4.52 -3.59 14.16
C SER A 200 -4.70 -2.15 14.66
N ARG A 201 -4.11 -1.84 15.83
CA ARG A 201 -4.15 -0.50 16.45
C ARG A 201 -3.37 0.55 15.67
N GLU A 202 -2.34 0.15 14.96
CA GLU A 202 -1.45 1.06 14.22
C GLU A 202 -1.46 0.67 12.75
N LEU A 203 -2.62 0.78 12.10
CA LEU A 203 -2.70 0.60 10.65
C LEU A 203 -2.04 1.78 9.96
N ARG A 204 -1.03 1.48 9.13
CA ARG A 204 -0.41 2.47 8.27
C ARG A 204 -1.12 2.48 6.93
N VAL A 205 -1.70 3.62 6.60
CA VAL A 205 -2.32 3.91 5.31
C VAL A 205 -1.30 4.65 4.46
N ASP A 206 -0.96 4.10 3.30
CA ASP A 206 0.12 4.64 2.45
C ASP A 206 -0.09 6.11 2.11
N VAL A 207 -1.27 6.46 1.59
CA VAL A 207 -1.64 7.85 1.29
C VAL A 207 -3.14 8.03 1.51
N PHE A 208 -3.49 9.02 2.33
CA PHE A 208 -4.86 9.48 2.49
C PHE A 208 -4.96 10.95 2.11
N MET A 209 -5.80 11.26 1.12
CA MET A 209 -6.02 12.62 0.66
C MET A 209 -7.26 13.20 1.33
N ASP A 210 -7.24 14.50 1.69
CA ASP A 210 -8.38 15.25 2.26
C ASP A 210 -9.67 15.20 1.42
N ASN A 211 -9.57 14.68 0.19
CA ASN A 211 -10.63 14.41 -0.74
C ASN A 211 -11.41 13.10 -0.48
N ARG A 212 -11.34 12.50 0.71
CA ARG A 212 -12.02 11.23 1.06
C ARG A 212 -11.57 10.07 0.17
N LEU A 213 -10.28 10.08 -0.18
CA LEU A 213 -9.65 9.13 -1.08
C LEU A 213 -8.53 8.42 -0.34
N VAL A 214 -8.58 7.10 -0.35
CA VAL A 214 -7.46 6.26 0.09
C VAL A 214 -6.66 5.77 -1.10
N ILE A 215 -5.35 5.74 -1.00
CA ILE A 215 -4.47 5.23 -2.03
C ILE A 215 -3.55 4.19 -1.41
N ASP A 216 -3.42 3.05 -2.07
CA ASP A 216 -2.57 1.93 -1.67
C ASP A 216 -1.58 1.61 -2.81
N VAL A 217 -0.29 1.55 -2.49
CA VAL A 217 0.77 1.35 -3.48
C VAL A 217 1.18 -0.11 -3.51
N LYS A 218 1.04 -0.74 -4.68
CA LYS A 218 1.39 -2.14 -4.94
C LYS A 218 2.56 -2.24 -5.90
N THR A 219 3.60 -2.93 -5.46
CA THR A 219 4.86 -3.12 -6.20
C THR A 219 5.00 -4.53 -6.80
N GLY A 220 3.99 -5.37 -6.56
CA GLY A 220 3.87 -6.73 -7.05
C GLY A 220 2.99 -6.86 -8.27
N ASP A 221 2.70 -8.10 -8.65
CA ASP A 221 1.78 -8.42 -9.74
C ASP A 221 0.36 -7.94 -9.41
N VAL A 222 -0.42 -7.56 -10.42
CA VAL A 222 -1.82 -7.16 -10.25
C VAL A 222 -2.64 -8.36 -9.74
N ARG A 223 -3.47 -8.13 -8.73
CA ARG A 223 -4.35 -9.14 -8.13
C ARG A 223 -5.71 -8.56 -7.82
N ASP A 224 -6.75 -9.34 -8.10
CA ASP A 224 -8.14 -8.92 -7.91
C ASP A 224 -8.48 -8.63 -6.44
N PHE A 225 -7.82 -9.31 -5.50
CA PHE A 225 -8.04 -9.10 -4.07
C PHE A 225 -7.44 -7.80 -3.52
N HIS A 226 -6.58 -7.09 -4.27
CA HIS A 226 -6.00 -5.83 -3.78
C HIS A 226 -7.06 -4.76 -3.47
N LYS A 227 -8.20 -4.78 -4.17
CA LYS A 227 -9.34 -3.90 -3.89
C LYS A 227 -9.83 -3.99 -2.44
N TYR A 228 -9.67 -5.14 -1.79
CA TYR A 228 -10.06 -5.34 -0.39
C TYR A 228 -9.23 -4.52 0.59
N THR A 229 -7.98 -4.21 0.25
CA THR A 229 -7.14 -3.33 1.04
C THR A 229 -7.76 -1.93 1.14
N LEU A 230 -8.37 -1.42 0.07
CA LEU A 230 -9.05 -0.13 0.07
C LEU A 230 -10.26 -0.12 1.01
N ALA A 231 -11.09 -1.17 0.99
CA ALA A 231 -12.23 -1.26 1.90
C ALA A 231 -11.80 -1.36 3.37
N GLY A 232 -10.79 -2.18 3.67
CA GLY A 232 -10.26 -2.29 5.02
C GLY A 232 -9.72 -0.96 5.56
N TYR A 233 -8.97 -0.22 4.74
CA TYR A 233 -8.51 1.11 5.11
C TYR A 233 -9.64 2.13 5.20
N ALA A 234 -10.59 2.13 4.27
CA ALA A 234 -11.75 3.03 4.31
C ALA A 234 -12.54 2.84 5.60
N LEU A 235 -12.88 1.59 5.97
CA LEU A 235 -13.57 1.28 7.22
C LEU A 235 -12.75 1.71 8.44
N ALA A 236 -11.45 1.43 8.49
CA ALA A 236 -10.61 1.84 9.61
C ALA A 236 -10.54 3.37 9.76
N ILE A 237 -10.37 4.09 8.65
CA ILE A 237 -10.34 5.56 8.66
C ILE A 237 -11.68 6.14 9.10
N GLU A 238 -12.79 5.58 8.59
CA GLU A 238 -14.14 5.97 8.98
C GLU A 238 -14.38 5.72 10.49
N ALA A 239 -13.89 4.61 11.04
CA ALA A 239 -14.04 4.27 12.45
C ALA A 239 -13.24 5.18 13.39
N ASP A 240 -12.04 5.59 12.98
CA ASP A 240 -11.12 6.37 13.81
C ASP A 240 -11.33 7.89 13.67
N LEU A 241 -11.57 8.36 12.45
CA LEU A 241 -11.64 9.80 12.13
C LEU A 241 -13.05 10.32 11.88
N GLU A 242 -14.06 9.45 11.80
CA GLU A 242 -15.45 9.80 11.50
C GLU A 242 -15.62 10.60 10.18
N VAL A 243 -14.73 10.33 9.21
CA VAL A 243 -14.77 10.94 7.86
C VAL A 243 -15.10 9.88 6.82
N PRO A 244 -16.12 10.07 5.96
CA PRO A 244 -16.47 9.11 4.91
C PRO A 244 -15.31 8.89 3.93
N VAL A 245 -15.06 7.64 3.55
CA VAL A 245 -14.07 7.26 2.53
C VAL A 245 -14.73 6.40 1.47
N ASP A 246 -15.17 7.03 0.39
CA ASP A 246 -15.98 6.40 -0.66
C ASP A 246 -15.18 5.97 -1.88
N TYR A 247 -13.94 6.42 -1.99
CA TYR A 247 -13.12 6.21 -3.17
C TYR A 247 -11.75 5.69 -2.76
N GLY A 248 -11.20 4.81 -3.59
CA GLY A 248 -9.85 4.28 -3.40
C GLY A 248 -9.10 4.11 -4.71
N VAL A 249 -7.78 4.28 -4.69
CA VAL A 249 -6.91 3.99 -5.84
C VAL A 249 -5.88 2.92 -5.45
N ILE A 250 -5.78 1.87 -6.25
CA ILE A 250 -4.59 1.01 -6.22
C ILE A 250 -3.57 1.55 -7.23
N LEU A 251 -2.35 1.83 -6.76
CA LEU A 251 -1.24 2.21 -7.62
C LEU A 251 -0.27 1.06 -7.81
N TYR A 252 -0.26 0.52 -9.01
CA TYR A 252 0.71 -0.48 -9.42
C TYR A 252 1.97 0.19 -9.93
N LEU A 253 3.07 -0.07 -9.23
CA LEU A 253 4.40 0.43 -9.54
C LEU A 253 5.32 -0.73 -9.93
N ALA A 254 5.96 -0.62 -11.09
CA ALA A 254 6.96 -1.59 -11.52
C ALA A 254 8.09 -0.91 -12.29
N VAL A 255 9.29 -1.49 -12.27
CA VAL A 255 10.34 -1.17 -13.23
C VAL A 255 10.36 -2.30 -14.26
N LYS A 256 10.22 -1.94 -15.54
CA LYS A 256 10.24 -2.88 -16.68
C LYS A 256 11.01 -2.27 -17.83
N ASP A 257 11.97 -3.03 -18.36
CA ASP A 257 12.79 -2.64 -19.50
C ASP A 257 13.53 -1.29 -19.28
N GLY A 258 13.95 -1.02 -18.04
CA GLY A 258 14.60 0.24 -17.66
C GLY A 258 13.65 1.41 -17.43
N PHE A 259 12.33 1.20 -17.47
CA PHE A 259 11.33 2.25 -17.29
C PHE A 259 10.42 1.99 -16.10
N VAL A 260 10.14 3.04 -15.33
CA VAL A 260 9.07 3.00 -14.33
C VAL A 260 7.71 2.98 -15.04
N LYS A 261 6.90 1.99 -14.69
CA LYS A 261 5.50 1.84 -15.12
C LYS A 261 4.60 2.10 -13.92
N VAL A 262 3.70 3.05 -14.07
CA VAL A 262 2.64 3.31 -13.10
C VAL A 262 1.29 3.02 -13.75
N LYS A 263 0.48 2.19 -13.10
CA LYS A 263 -0.92 1.96 -13.46
C LYS A 263 -1.80 2.26 -12.25
N SER A 264 -2.87 3.01 -12.46
CA SER A 264 -3.86 3.31 -11.43
C SER A 264 -5.18 2.61 -11.73
N ASP A 265 -5.71 1.89 -10.75
CA ASP A 265 -7.06 1.34 -10.79
C ASP A 265 -7.90 2.06 -9.72
N LEU A 266 -8.95 2.75 -10.15
CA LEU A 266 -9.84 3.55 -9.29
C LEU A 266 -11.09 2.75 -8.96
N TYR A 267 -11.44 2.73 -7.67
CA TYR A 267 -12.58 2.01 -7.13
C TYR A 267 -13.52 2.97 -6.43
N PHE A 268 -14.82 2.83 -6.69
CA PHE A 268 -15.83 3.27 -5.75
C PHE A 268 -15.94 2.18 -4.70
N ILE A 269 -15.64 2.53 -3.45
CA ILE A 269 -15.78 1.64 -2.32
C ILE A 269 -17.27 1.70 -1.99
N ASP A 270 -18.03 0.72 -2.45
CA ASP A 270 -19.47 0.64 -2.27
C ASP A 270 -19.82 -0.35 -1.13
N ASP A 271 -21.10 -0.61 -0.96
CA ASP A 271 -21.60 -1.60 -0.01
C ASP A 271 -21.09 -3.01 -0.32
N ALA A 272 -21.01 -3.39 -1.60
CA ALA A 272 -20.59 -4.72 -2.02
C ALA A 272 -19.12 -4.96 -1.64
N LEU A 273 -18.23 -4.02 -1.97
CA LEU A 273 -16.82 -4.13 -1.66
C LEU A 273 -16.57 -4.15 -0.14
N ARG A 274 -17.34 -3.40 0.63
CA ARG A 274 -17.28 -3.43 2.11
C ARG A 274 -17.73 -4.77 2.67
N ARG A 275 -18.88 -5.30 2.23
CA ARG A 275 -19.37 -6.62 2.63
C ARG A 275 -18.36 -7.71 2.29
N GLU A 276 -17.79 -7.69 1.08
CA GLU A 276 -16.75 -8.64 0.68
C GLU A 276 -15.52 -8.59 1.61
N PHE A 277 -15.08 -7.39 2.03
CA PHE A 277 -13.99 -7.26 3.00
C PHE A 277 -14.37 -7.80 4.38
N ILE A 278 -15.55 -7.48 4.89
CA ILE A 278 -16.07 -7.95 6.19
C ILE A 278 -16.14 -9.49 6.20
N GLU A 279 -16.72 -10.10 5.16
CA GLU A 279 -16.76 -11.56 5.03
C GLU A 279 -15.36 -12.18 5.02
N VAL A 280 -14.41 -11.53 4.36
CA VAL A 280 -13.03 -11.99 4.33
C VAL A 280 -12.38 -11.87 5.70
N ARG A 281 -12.63 -10.79 6.44
CA ARG A 281 -12.18 -10.59 7.81
C ARG A 281 -12.72 -11.69 8.71
N ASP A 282 -14.02 -11.88 8.73
CA ASP A 282 -14.70 -12.78 9.68
C ASP A 282 -14.26 -14.22 9.46
N LYS A 283 -14.11 -14.64 8.20
CA LYS A 283 -13.53 -15.97 7.88
C LYS A 283 -12.08 -16.12 8.33
N ALA A 284 -11.27 -15.06 8.28
CA ALA A 284 -9.90 -15.12 8.80
C ALA A 284 -9.89 -15.29 10.32
N PHE A 285 -10.80 -14.62 11.04
CA PHE A 285 -10.99 -14.80 12.47
C PHE A 285 -11.48 -16.21 12.82
N ASP A 286 -12.48 -16.72 12.10
CA ASP A 286 -13.01 -18.07 12.27
C ASP A 286 -11.90 -19.13 12.17
N VAL A 287 -11.05 -19.04 11.14
CA VAL A 287 -9.90 -19.95 10.97
C VAL A 287 -8.92 -19.89 12.14
N ILE A 288 -8.69 -18.71 12.72
CA ILE A 288 -7.80 -18.55 13.88
C ILE A 288 -8.46 -19.12 15.14
N GLN A 289 -9.77 -18.90 15.32
CA GLN A 289 -10.52 -19.32 16.50
C GLN A 289 -10.74 -20.84 16.54
N VAL A 290 -11.11 -21.44 15.40
CA VAL A 290 -11.26 -22.89 15.27
C VAL A 290 -9.90 -23.58 15.48
N GLY A 291 -8.82 -23.00 14.95
CA GLY A 291 -7.47 -23.49 15.17
C GLY A 291 -7.16 -24.84 14.47
N GLU A 292 -8.05 -25.31 13.62
CA GLU A 292 -7.85 -26.50 12.78
C GLU A 292 -7.36 -26.11 11.38
N ASP A 293 -6.52 -26.95 10.77
CA ASP A 293 -6.01 -26.68 9.42
C ASP A 293 -7.19 -26.77 8.42
N PRO A 294 -7.55 -25.67 7.72
CA PRO A 294 -8.66 -25.66 6.76
C PRO A 294 -8.35 -26.47 5.49
N GLY A 295 -7.14 -27.04 5.44
CA GLY A 295 -6.72 -27.95 4.41
C GLY A 295 -6.39 -27.25 3.11
N TYR A 296 -6.28 -28.08 2.09
CA TYR A 296 -5.74 -27.73 0.80
C TYR A 296 -6.84 -27.23 -0.14
N PRO A 297 -6.67 -26.08 -0.83
CA PRO A 297 -7.63 -25.68 -1.85
C PRO A 297 -7.60 -26.67 -3.03
N PRO A 298 -8.73 -26.86 -3.73
CA PRO A 298 -8.83 -27.74 -4.90
C PRO A 298 -7.81 -27.37 -5.99
N SER A 299 -7.67 -26.07 -6.23
CA SER A 299 -6.63 -25.49 -7.08
C SER A 299 -5.86 -24.45 -6.26
N CYS A 300 -4.58 -24.72 -6.00
CA CYS A 300 -3.73 -23.79 -5.27
C CYS A 300 -3.15 -22.77 -6.26
N PRO A 301 -3.34 -21.46 -6.03
CA PRO A 301 -2.74 -20.45 -6.88
C PRO A 301 -1.22 -20.54 -6.89
N ASP A 302 -0.61 -20.38 -8.07
CA ASP A 302 0.85 -20.37 -8.26
C ASP A 302 1.54 -19.20 -7.54
N TYR A 303 0.80 -18.11 -7.30
CA TYR A 303 1.23 -16.95 -6.55
C TYR A 303 1.07 -17.08 -5.03
N CYS A 304 0.59 -18.22 -4.52
CA CYS A 304 0.45 -18.40 -3.07
C CYS A 304 1.82 -18.38 -2.39
N ILE A 305 2.00 -17.52 -1.38
CA ILE A 305 3.28 -17.38 -0.67
C ILE A 305 3.72 -18.67 0.05
N TYR A 306 2.78 -19.55 0.39
CA TYR A 306 3.05 -20.86 1.00
C TYR A 306 2.99 -22.01 -0.01
N TYR A 307 3.01 -21.73 -1.32
CA TYR A 307 2.84 -22.76 -2.35
C TYR A 307 3.86 -23.90 -2.18
N ASP A 308 5.15 -23.58 -2.14
CA ASP A 308 6.22 -24.59 -2.03
C ASP A 308 6.17 -25.34 -0.70
N TYR A 309 5.89 -24.62 0.39
CA TYR A 309 5.70 -25.21 1.71
C TYR A 309 4.55 -26.23 1.71
N CYS A 310 3.39 -25.84 1.16
CA CYS A 310 2.23 -26.70 1.04
C CYS A 310 2.48 -27.90 0.13
N LYS A 311 3.15 -27.68 -1.00
CA LYS A 311 3.47 -28.71 -2.01
C LYS A 311 4.40 -29.77 -1.45
N ALA A 312 5.47 -29.39 -0.74
CA ALA A 312 6.39 -30.33 -0.12
C ALA A 312 5.67 -31.27 0.87
N ARG A 313 4.75 -30.73 1.68
CA ARG A 313 3.99 -31.52 2.67
C ARG A 313 2.87 -32.36 2.06
N ARG A 314 2.31 -31.98 0.90
CA ARG A 314 1.35 -32.84 0.16
C ARG A 314 1.97 -34.15 -0.30
N VAL A 315 3.26 -34.11 -0.68
CA VAL A 315 3.98 -35.27 -1.23
C VAL A 315 4.51 -36.15 -0.10
N GLY A 316 4.97 -35.56 1.01
CA GLY A 316 5.48 -36.30 2.17
C GLY A 316 4.41 -36.98 3.06
N GLY A 317 3.13 -36.67 2.87
CA GLY A 317 2.01 -37.26 3.63
C GLY A 317 1.36 -38.50 2.98
N ARG A 318 1.96 -39.07 1.94
CA ARG A 318 1.56 -40.36 1.34
C ARG A 318 2.55 -41.47 1.68
N GLY A 319 2.96 -41.55 2.95
CA GLY A 319 3.77 -42.62 3.52
C GLY A 319 3.06 -43.23 4.70
#